data_AF-A0A1J5R0U0-F1
#
_entry.id   AF-A0A1J5R0U0-F1
#
_cell.length_a   1.000
_cell.length_b   1.000
_cell.length_c   1.000
_cell.angle_alpha   90.00
_cell.angle_beta   90.00
_cell.angle_gamma   90.00
#
_symmetry.space_group_name_H-M   'P 1'
#
loop_
_entity.id
_entity.type
_entity.pdbx_description
1 polymer ?
#
loop_
_entity_poly.entity_id
_entity_poly.type
_entity_poly.pdbx_seq_one_letter_code
_entity_poly.pdbx_strand_id
1 'polypeptide(L)'
;MKLKKPIASLVSVVLLSIGMATLVTSPASAHTNAVSATCSALSVDLQLYAASREGSPAEGYTEYQWTRTVVDNAAWTEYVRYTYTPKKHGKADPADASSTPLTDPSHWNADNKTYDNSAVDTYIHSGNGEGSWFWWIATTHEAKTHLETKWSKNEPAGDGWVKTGDSRFHETSPAVEAKTNHVAVTIDGTKVENTDFSTTFTKNYPFSDKYTSHTYSVVVTAWDDPMGTHGWTFTKSGSSIACTPPVVQVTAVFPEPVAPTCTTDGALPSLPTDQTGITFSWDENNSLKMVANADKGYVLTGATFNIYEKPGTATGDCYVPLEPVTVAPQTCQVGDGGVADFSGGSITLPTIAGVTYTVKTSGGEPVTITDGKATGLAPGDYTVTALPAEGKILTAGETGWKVGEDGSATITVTVGASADCSVVQPDSKVTSTEWADGTWACDATTVKQTREVTTTPYIWVDGAWVLDTAKAATVTEKQTRDLLASERTVCTEVLAAPPNTVVTIVPPTCTADGSATLANGVGYTWDKTSFGPGLWTATATVADGYAFDNGSTYQVTFLVSPKLTGGACSVSQVLAAPPNSGTFSQVLAAAPNASTAAVLAATGATPLPLAIVAMVLIGAGVVLQPRVRRAIFTRH
;
A
#
# COMPACT_ATOMS: atom_id res chain seq x y z
N MET A 1 12.06 -4.02 74.73
CA MET A 1 10.73 -4.36 74.16
C MET A 1 10.96 -5.28 72.97
N LYS A 2 10.23 -6.40 72.91
CA LYS A 2 10.53 -7.57 72.05
C LYS A 2 10.26 -7.28 70.56
N LEU A 3 11.28 -7.57 69.75
CA LEU A 3 11.30 -7.58 68.28
C LEU A 3 10.27 -8.59 67.73
N LYS A 4 9.35 -8.14 66.86
CA LYS A 4 8.46 -9.02 66.07
C LYS A 4 9.02 -9.17 64.65
N LYS A 5 9.21 -10.43 64.24
CA LYS A 5 9.68 -10.87 62.91
C LYS A 5 8.61 -10.63 61.83
N PRO A 6 9.00 -10.42 60.55
CA PRO A 6 8.07 -10.53 59.42
C PRO A 6 7.96 -11.99 58.92
N ILE A 7 6.73 -12.39 58.59
CA ILE A 7 6.40 -13.65 57.93
C ILE A 7 6.40 -13.38 56.42
N ALA A 8 7.31 -14.05 55.69
CA ALA A 8 7.28 -14.14 54.24
C ALA A 8 6.12 -15.06 53.81
N SER A 9 5.22 -14.54 52.97
CA SER A 9 4.16 -15.32 52.34
C SER A 9 4.60 -15.72 50.93
N LEU A 10 4.89 -17.01 50.76
CA LEU A 10 5.03 -17.70 49.48
C LEU A 10 3.65 -17.80 48.82
N VAL A 11 3.50 -17.22 47.62
CA VAL A 11 2.40 -17.54 46.72
C VAL A 11 2.96 -18.41 45.59
N SER A 12 2.69 -19.70 45.69
CA SER A 12 2.88 -20.68 44.62
C SER A 12 1.89 -20.42 43.49
N VAL A 13 2.37 -20.10 42.29
CA VAL A 13 1.59 -20.23 41.05
C VAL A 13 2.13 -21.44 40.30
N VAL A 14 1.39 -22.55 40.45
CA VAL A 14 1.49 -23.73 39.59
C VAL A 14 0.38 -23.60 38.55
N LEU A 15 0.75 -23.42 37.28
CA LEU A 15 -0.11 -23.76 36.14
C LEU A 15 0.72 -24.53 35.12
N LEU A 16 0.76 -25.85 35.34
CA LEU A 16 1.03 -26.86 34.35
C LEU A 16 -0.02 -26.76 33.23
N SER A 17 0.40 -26.55 31.99
CA SER A 17 -0.31 -27.07 30.83
C SER A 17 0.70 -27.78 29.94
N ILE A 18 0.91 -29.06 30.26
CA ILE A 18 1.64 -30.02 29.44
C ILE A 18 0.75 -30.31 28.23
N GLY A 19 1.17 -29.85 27.05
CA GLY A 19 0.66 -30.39 25.79
C GLY A 19 1.08 -31.86 25.69
N MET A 20 0.16 -32.77 26.01
CA MET A 20 0.31 -34.19 25.68
C MET A 20 0.28 -34.34 24.17
N ALA A 21 1.45 -34.48 23.56
CA ALA A 21 1.59 -35.08 22.23
C ALA A 21 1.38 -36.59 22.36
N THR A 22 0.15 -37.05 22.10
CA THR A 22 -0.10 -38.47 21.86
C THR A 22 0.49 -38.83 20.49
N LEU A 23 1.67 -39.46 20.50
CA LEU A 23 2.24 -40.09 19.31
C LEU A 23 1.39 -41.31 18.95
N VAL A 24 0.32 -41.09 18.18
CA VAL A 24 -0.34 -42.15 17.41
C VAL A 24 0.51 -42.39 16.17
N THR A 25 1.30 -43.48 16.18
CA THR A 25 1.93 -44.01 14.96
C THR A 25 0.83 -44.59 14.06
N SER A 26 0.17 -43.72 13.30
CA SER A 26 -0.71 -44.12 12.21
C SER A 26 0.16 -44.45 10.99
N PRO A 27 -0.23 -45.45 10.18
CA PRO A 27 0.51 -45.78 8.95
C PRO A 27 0.65 -44.54 8.09
N ALA A 28 1.84 -44.36 7.49
CA ALA A 28 2.23 -43.20 6.70
C ALA A 28 1.26 -42.98 5.52
N SER A 29 0.20 -42.21 5.76
CA SER A 29 -0.52 -41.50 4.72
C SER A 29 0.08 -40.10 4.70
N ALA A 30 0.73 -39.77 3.59
CA ALA A 30 1.69 -38.68 3.53
C ALA A 30 1.08 -37.29 3.78
N HIS A 31 -0.23 -37.11 3.64
CA HIS A 31 -0.89 -35.80 3.72
C HIS A 31 -1.04 -35.33 5.17
N THR A 32 -0.63 -34.10 5.46
CA THR A 32 -0.92 -33.43 6.74
C THR A 32 -1.93 -32.30 6.50
N ASN A 33 -3.02 -32.31 7.27
CA ASN A 33 -4.11 -31.34 7.18
C ASN A 33 -4.35 -30.65 8.53
N ALA A 34 -3.61 -29.59 8.79
CA ALA A 34 -3.78 -28.77 9.99
C ALA A 34 -4.68 -27.56 9.70
N VAL A 35 -5.82 -27.50 10.39
CA VAL A 35 -6.70 -26.32 10.44
C VAL A 35 -6.94 -26.01 11.91
N SER A 36 -6.56 -24.81 12.34
CA SER A 36 -6.72 -24.34 13.71
C SER A 36 -7.15 -22.88 13.74
N ALA A 37 -7.95 -22.49 14.72
CA ALA A 37 -8.35 -21.11 14.93
C ALA A 37 -7.92 -20.64 16.32
N THR A 38 -7.28 -19.49 16.38
CA THR A 38 -7.00 -18.76 17.63
C THR A 38 -8.05 -17.68 17.81
N CYS A 39 -7.86 -16.76 18.76
CA CYS A 39 -8.75 -15.59 18.84
C CYS A 39 -8.47 -14.50 17.80
N SER A 40 -7.30 -14.54 17.14
CA SER A 40 -6.89 -13.50 16.19
C SER A 40 -6.93 -13.96 14.73
N ALA A 41 -6.81 -15.25 14.45
CA ALA A 41 -6.76 -15.75 13.08
C ALA A 41 -7.18 -17.22 12.94
N LEU A 42 -7.61 -17.57 11.74
CA LEU A 42 -7.70 -18.94 11.25
C LEU A 42 -6.39 -19.31 10.53
N SER A 43 -5.78 -20.42 10.88
CA SER A 43 -4.58 -20.97 10.25
C SER A 43 -4.91 -22.24 9.48
N VAL A 44 -4.54 -22.28 8.20
CA VAL A 44 -4.68 -23.43 7.31
C VAL A 44 -3.29 -23.83 6.83
N ASP A 45 -2.87 -25.05 7.13
CA ASP A 45 -1.59 -25.62 6.72
C ASP A 45 -1.81 -27.05 6.18
N LEU A 46 -1.70 -27.16 4.86
CA LEU A 46 -1.89 -28.37 4.06
C LEU A 46 -0.54 -28.73 3.46
N GLN A 47 -0.02 -29.92 3.77
CA GLN A 47 1.27 -30.36 3.22
C GLN A 47 1.18 -31.76 2.64
N LEU A 48 2.15 -32.05 1.78
CA LEU A 48 2.40 -33.36 1.21
C LEU A 48 1.23 -33.90 0.35
N TYR A 49 0.54 -33.00 -0.36
CA TYR A 49 -0.42 -33.37 -1.40
C TYR A 49 0.30 -33.79 -2.68
N ALA A 50 -0.30 -34.69 -3.46
CA ALA A 50 0.30 -35.10 -4.72
C ALA A 50 0.39 -33.91 -5.69
N ALA A 51 1.52 -33.76 -6.37
CA ALA A 51 1.68 -32.76 -7.41
C ALA A 51 0.79 -33.12 -8.59
N SER A 52 0.12 -32.13 -9.18
CA SER A 52 -0.58 -32.31 -10.46
C SER A 52 0.36 -32.93 -11.48
N ARG A 53 0.02 -34.10 -12.05
CA ARG A 53 0.76 -34.62 -13.20
C ARG A 53 0.39 -33.78 -14.42
N GLU A 54 1.32 -32.96 -14.90
CA GLU A 54 1.23 -32.43 -16.26
C GLU A 54 1.13 -33.62 -17.22
N GLY A 55 0.08 -33.65 -18.04
CA GLY A 55 -0.24 -34.78 -18.89
C GLY A 55 0.95 -35.19 -19.76
N SER A 56 1.42 -36.43 -19.62
CA SER A 56 2.39 -37.00 -20.55
C SER A 56 1.70 -37.21 -21.91
N PRO A 57 2.31 -36.86 -23.06
CA PRO A 57 1.67 -36.97 -24.37
C PRO A 57 1.36 -38.43 -24.70
N ALA A 58 0.10 -38.73 -25.03
CA ALA A 58 -0.34 -40.07 -25.38
C ALA A 58 0.25 -40.53 -26.73
N GLU A 59 0.82 -41.74 -26.77
CA GLU A 59 1.28 -42.39 -28.01
C GLU A 59 0.10 -42.68 -28.95
N GLY A 60 0.25 -42.29 -30.22
CA GLY A 60 -0.85 -42.24 -31.20
C GLY A 60 -1.26 -43.59 -31.81
N TYR A 61 -2.56 -43.81 -31.93
CA TYR A 61 -3.19 -44.80 -32.81
C TYR A 61 -4.13 -44.07 -33.80
N THR A 62 -4.16 -44.51 -35.05
CA THR A 62 -5.01 -43.93 -36.11
C THR A 62 -6.31 -44.72 -36.25
N GLU A 63 -7.45 -44.05 -36.16
CA GLU A 63 -8.79 -44.59 -36.38
C GLU A 63 -9.48 -43.76 -37.48
N TYR A 64 -10.25 -44.40 -38.39
CA TYR A 64 -10.91 -43.71 -39.51
C TYR A 64 -12.37 -43.37 -39.17
N GLN A 65 -12.79 -42.17 -39.57
CA GLN A 65 -14.10 -41.61 -39.26
C GLN A 65 -14.97 -41.47 -40.53
N TRP A 66 -16.26 -41.79 -40.41
CA TRP A 66 -17.26 -41.67 -41.47
C TRP A 66 -18.44 -40.83 -40.98
N THR A 67 -18.95 -39.89 -41.78
CA THR A 67 -20.08 -39.02 -41.41
C THR A 67 -21.25 -39.12 -42.40
N ARG A 68 -22.47 -38.96 -41.87
CA ARG A 68 -23.73 -38.80 -42.62
C ARG A 68 -24.61 -37.78 -41.92
N THR A 69 -25.22 -36.86 -42.67
CA THR A 69 -26.20 -35.91 -42.13
C THR A 69 -27.60 -36.52 -42.14
N VAL A 70 -28.29 -36.50 -40.99
CA VAL A 70 -29.68 -36.93 -40.85
C VAL A 70 -30.54 -35.72 -40.47
N VAL A 71 -31.66 -35.56 -41.14
CA VAL A 71 -32.63 -34.47 -40.93
C VAL A 71 -33.89 -35.08 -40.32
N ASP A 72 -34.10 -34.90 -39.02
CA ASP A 72 -35.33 -35.34 -38.36
C ASP A 72 -36.39 -34.23 -38.43
N ASN A 73 -37.46 -34.50 -39.19
CA ASN A 73 -38.52 -33.51 -39.48
C ASN A 73 -39.77 -33.78 -38.64
N ALA A 74 -39.77 -33.43 -37.34
CA ALA A 74 -40.90 -32.87 -36.57
C ALA A 74 -40.64 -32.87 -35.06
N ALA A 75 -41.15 -31.85 -34.35
CA ALA A 75 -41.18 -31.81 -32.88
C ALA A 75 -42.13 -32.90 -32.33
N TRP A 76 -41.75 -33.54 -31.23
CA TRP A 76 -42.56 -34.57 -30.57
C TRP A 76 -42.54 -34.41 -29.04
N THR A 77 -43.56 -34.97 -28.37
CA THR A 77 -43.72 -34.89 -26.90
C THR A 77 -43.51 -36.27 -26.29
N GLU A 78 -42.62 -36.36 -25.31
CA GLU A 78 -42.39 -37.57 -24.50
C GLU A 78 -43.23 -37.52 -23.23
N TYR A 79 -43.88 -38.64 -22.86
CA TYR A 79 -44.59 -38.77 -21.59
C TYR A 79 -43.92 -39.83 -20.71
N VAL A 80 -43.45 -39.43 -19.52
CA VAL A 80 -42.77 -40.33 -18.58
C VAL A 80 -43.66 -40.61 -17.36
N ARG A 81 -43.88 -41.89 -17.04
CA ARG A 81 -44.65 -42.34 -15.87
C ARG A 81 -43.74 -42.62 -14.69
N TYR A 82 -44.09 -42.08 -13.53
CA TYR A 82 -43.46 -42.43 -12.27
C TYR A 82 -44.46 -43.21 -11.42
N THR A 83 -44.02 -44.35 -10.86
CA THR A 83 -44.86 -45.22 -10.03
C THR A 83 -44.22 -45.34 -8.65
N TYR A 84 -45.00 -45.12 -7.60
CA TYR A 84 -44.57 -45.28 -6.21
C TYR A 84 -45.35 -46.42 -5.56
N THR A 85 -44.63 -47.44 -5.09
CA THR A 85 -45.17 -48.54 -4.30
C THR A 85 -44.53 -48.51 -2.91
N PRO A 86 -45.28 -48.20 -1.85
CA PRO A 86 -44.71 -48.16 -0.50
C PRO A 86 -44.29 -49.57 -0.05
N LYS A 87 -43.02 -49.74 0.35
CA LYS A 87 -42.52 -50.99 0.93
C LYS A 87 -43.19 -51.24 2.28
N LYS A 88 -44.02 -52.27 2.37
CA LYS A 88 -44.40 -52.86 3.67
C LYS A 88 -43.25 -53.72 4.19
N HIS A 89 -42.92 -53.55 5.47
CA HIS A 89 -41.85 -54.28 6.15
C HIS A 89 -42.04 -55.80 6.08
N GLY A 90 -41.01 -56.50 5.60
CA GLY A 90 -40.80 -57.94 5.82
C GLY A 90 -41.17 -58.85 4.66
N LYS A 91 -40.13 -59.30 3.94
CA LYS A 91 -40.10 -60.32 2.87
C LYS A 91 -40.88 -59.99 1.58
N ALA A 92 -40.13 -59.69 0.52
CA ALA A 92 -40.65 -59.65 -0.84
C ALA A 92 -40.60 -61.05 -1.45
N ASP A 93 -41.77 -61.59 -1.75
CA ASP A 93 -42.01 -62.43 -2.92
C ASP A 93 -42.20 -61.50 -4.14
N PRO A 94 -41.74 -61.84 -5.35
CA PRO A 94 -41.95 -61.03 -6.54
C PRO A 94 -43.36 -61.26 -7.09
N ALA A 95 -44.33 -60.45 -6.67
CA ALA A 95 -45.63 -60.38 -7.33
C ALA A 95 -45.54 -59.45 -8.57
N ASP A 96 -45.41 -60.12 -9.71
CA ASP A 96 -46.03 -59.84 -11.01
C ASP A 96 -46.54 -58.41 -11.27
N ALA A 97 -45.76 -57.63 -12.02
CA ALA A 97 -46.10 -56.29 -12.49
C ALA A 97 -47.06 -56.29 -13.72
N SER A 98 -47.73 -57.40 -14.02
CA SER A 98 -48.49 -57.55 -15.27
C SER A 98 -49.93 -57.02 -15.28
N SER A 99 -50.45 -56.43 -14.19
CA SER A 99 -51.89 -56.09 -14.10
C SER A 99 -52.27 -54.60 -14.14
N THR A 100 -51.40 -53.68 -14.58
CA THR A 100 -51.85 -52.30 -14.92
C THR A 100 -51.82 -52.06 -16.43
N PRO A 101 -52.89 -51.47 -17.03
CA PRO A 101 -52.97 -51.33 -18.48
C PRO A 101 -51.89 -50.39 -19.01
N LEU A 102 -51.15 -50.90 -19.99
CA LEU A 102 -50.06 -50.25 -20.73
C LEU A 102 -50.61 -49.45 -21.92
N THR A 103 -51.70 -48.71 -21.73
CA THR A 103 -52.26 -47.86 -22.79
C THR A 103 -51.78 -46.42 -22.63
N ASP A 104 -51.11 -45.93 -23.67
CA ASP A 104 -50.68 -44.55 -23.88
C ASP A 104 -51.80 -43.53 -23.52
N PRO A 105 -51.50 -42.41 -22.83
CA PRO A 105 -52.48 -41.41 -22.40
C PRO A 105 -53.27 -40.73 -23.53
N SER A 106 -52.88 -40.89 -24.80
CA SER A 106 -53.51 -40.25 -25.97
C SER A 106 -55.01 -40.54 -26.15
N HIS A 107 -55.61 -41.46 -25.37
CA HIS A 107 -57.04 -41.77 -25.41
C HIS A 107 -57.84 -41.39 -24.15
N TRP A 108 -57.27 -40.65 -23.19
CA TRP A 108 -57.97 -40.30 -21.94
C TRP A 108 -58.47 -38.85 -21.96
N ASN A 109 -59.80 -38.66 -21.99
CA ASN A 109 -60.45 -37.36 -21.79
C ASN A 109 -60.67 -37.13 -20.29
N ALA A 110 -59.76 -36.40 -19.64
CA ALA A 110 -59.92 -35.96 -18.25
C ALA A 110 -60.38 -34.49 -18.21
N ASP A 111 -61.61 -34.28 -17.73
CA ASP A 111 -62.16 -33.05 -17.15
C ASP A 111 -61.74 -31.70 -17.75
N ASN A 112 -62.16 -31.49 -19.00
CA ASN A 112 -62.66 -30.20 -19.51
C ASN A 112 -61.81 -28.93 -19.27
N LYS A 113 -60.48 -29.03 -19.41
CA LYS A 113 -59.62 -27.87 -19.67
C LYS A 113 -58.86 -28.05 -20.97
N THR A 114 -59.03 -27.12 -21.90
CA THR A 114 -58.22 -26.99 -23.11
C THR A 114 -56.76 -26.73 -22.73
N TYR A 115 -55.85 -27.57 -23.23
CA TYR A 115 -54.40 -27.47 -23.02
C TYR A 115 -53.83 -26.28 -23.81
N ASP A 116 -53.21 -25.31 -23.15
CA ASP A 116 -52.76 -24.04 -23.76
C ASP A 116 -51.22 -23.90 -23.86
N ASN A 117 -50.48 -25.01 -23.80
CA ASN A 117 -49.00 -25.03 -23.83
C ASN A 117 -48.31 -24.28 -22.67
N SER A 118 -49.01 -23.82 -21.62
CA SER A 118 -48.37 -23.08 -20.52
C SER A 118 -47.76 -23.96 -19.41
N ALA A 119 -47.78 -25.29 -19.56
CA ALA A 119 -47.47 -26.24 -18.48
C ALA A 119 -46.44 -27.30 -18.93
N VAL A 120 -45.21 -26.87 -19.19
CA VAL A 120 -44.04 -27.74 -19.24
C VAL A 120 -43.54 -27.92 -17.79
N ASP A 121 -43.15 -29.14 -17.39
CA ASP A 121 -42.76 -29.53 -16.02
C ASP A 121 -43.83 -29.42 -14.91
N THR A 122 -45.11 -29.32 -15.26
CA THR A 122 -46.20 -29.25 -14.27
C THR A 122 -47.02 -30.54 -14.20
N TYR A 123 -47.46 -30.88 -12.99
CA TYR A 123 -48.17 -32.11 -12.65
C TYR A 123 -49.49 -32.25 -13.41
N ILE A 124 -49.64 -33.28 -14.24
CA ILE A 124 -50.79 -33.39 -15.16
C ILE A 124 -51.93 -34.24 -14.54
N HIS A 125 -51.64 -35.33 -13.81
CA HIS A 125 -52.67 -36.15 -13.12
C HIS A 125 -52.12 -37.17 -12.10
N SER A 126 -52.95 -37.59 -11.13
CA SER A 126 -52.76 -38.82 -10.32
C SER A 126 -53.95 -39.78 -10.41
N GLY A 127 -53.66 -41.07 -10.29
CA GLY A 127 -54.66 -42.12 -10.03
C GLY A 127 -54.21 -43.08 -8.93
N ASN A 128 -55.19 -43.66 -8.22
CA ASN A 128 -54.97 -44.72 -7.23
C ASN A 128 -55.27 -46.09 -7.85
N GLY A 129 -54.24 -46.91 -8.05
CA GLY A 129 -54.40 -48.36 -8.21
C GLY A 129 -54.29 -49.06 -6.86
N GLU A 130 -54.74 -50.32 -6.74
CA GLU A 130 -54.67 -51.11 -5.51
C GLU A 130 -53.25 -51.11 -4.89
N GLY A 131 -53.01 -50.18 -3.96
CA GLY A 131 -51.75 -50.05 -3.22
C GLY A 131 -50.60 -49.31 -3.91
N SER A 132 -50.80 -48.65 -5.06
CA SER A 132 -49.76 -47.83 -5.71
C SER A 132 -50.30 -46.54 -6.32
N TRP A 133 -49.46 -45.50 -6.30
CA TRP A 133 -49.75 -44.19 -6.89
C TRP A 133 -48.86 -44.00 -8.11
N PHE A 134 -49.38 -43.38 -9.16
CA PHE A 134 -48.54 -42.94 -10.29
C PHE A 134 -48.94 -41.57 -10.80
N TRP A 135 -47.99 -40.89 -11.44
CA TRP A 135 -48.19 -39.64 -12.16
C TRP A 135 -47.39 -39.62 -13.47
N TRP A 136 -47.80 -38.75 -14.39
CA TRP A 136 -47.17 -38.54 -15.69
C TRP A 136 -46.67 -37.11 -15.83
N ILE A 137 -45.54 -36.94 -16.52
CA ILE A 137 -44.98 -35.64 -16.93
C ILE A 137 -44.77 -35.67 -18.44
N ALA A 138 -45.10 -34.58 -19.12
CA ALA A 138 -44.94 -34.41 -20.57
C ALA A 138 -43.79 -33.43 -20.86
N THR A 139 -42.89 -33.81 -21.76
CA THR A 139 -41.73 -33.00 -22.17
C THR A 139 -41.73 -32.85 -23.69
N THR A 140 -41.72 -31.62 -24.22
CA THR A 140 -41.69 -31.36 -25.67
C THR A 140 -40.27 -31.16 -26.17
N HIS A 141 -39.92 -31.79 -27.29
CA HIS A 141 -38.63 -31.66 -27.96
C HIS A 141 -38.79 -31.00 -29.34
N GLU A 142 -38.03 -29.94 -29.62
CA GLU A 142 -38.01 -29.30 -30.94
C GLU A 142 -37.07 -30.02 -31.92
N ALA A 143 -37.43 -30.00 -33.21
CA ALA A 143 -36.67 -30.65 -34.28
C ALA A 143 -35.27 -30.03 -34.46
N LYS A 144 -34.22 -30.87 -34.52
CA LYS A 144 -32.85 -30.47 -34.84
C LYS A 144 -32.23 -31.40 -35.87
N THR A 145 -31.57 -30.81 -36.86
CA THR A 145 -30.64 -31.50 -37.75
C THR A 145 -29.41 -31.93 -36.98
N HIS A 146 -29.01 -33.20 -37.07
CA HIS A 146 -27.76 -33.65 -36.46
C HIS A 146 -26.92 -34.49 -37.43
N LEU A 147 -25.61 -34.43 -37.25
CA LEU A 147 -24.65 -35.26 -37.98
C LEU A 147 -24.44 -36.56 -37.20
N GLU A 148 -24.71 -37.69 -37.84
CA GLU A 148 -24.27 -38.97 -37.33
C GLU A 148 -22.85 -39.25 -37.80
N THR A 149 -22.00 -39.65 -36.85
CA THR A 149 -20.61 -39.98 -37.12
C THR A 149 -20.32 -41.37 -36.60
N LYS A 150 -19.75 -42.23 -37.45
CA LYS A 150 -19.33 -43.58 -37.08
C LYS A 150 -17.82 -43.73 -37.21
N TRP A 151 -17.24 -44.40 -36.21
CA TRP A 151 -15.86 -44.85 -36.22
C TRP A 151 -15.87 -46.36 -36.44
N SER A 152 -15.11 -46.82 -37.44
CA SER A 152 -15.04 -48.24 -37.78
C SER A 152 -13.59 -48.60 -38.00
N LYS A 153 -13.15 -49.65 -37.32
CA LYS A 153 -11.77 -50.11 -37.40
C LYS A 153 -11.50 -50.95 -38.65
N ASN A 154 -12.50 -51.60 -39.29
CA ASN A 154 -12.24 -52.57 -40.38
C ASN A 154 -13.44 -52.99 -41.29
N GLU A 155 -14.57 -52.28 -41.36
CA GLU A 155 -15.67 -52.69 -42.28
C GLU A 155 -15.86 -51.74 -43.48
N PRO A 156 -16.16 -52.24 -44.70
CA PRO A 156 -16.48 -51.40 -45.85
C PRO A 156 -17.88 -50.78 -45.70
N ALA A 157 -18.00 -49.49 -46.07
CA ALA A 157 -19.21 -48.71 -45.89
C ALA A 157 -20.39 -49.21 -46.75
N GLY A 158 -21.58 -49.32 -46.15
CA GLY A 158 -22.84 -49.47 -46.89
C GLY A 158 -23.28 -48.14 -47.54
N ASP A 159 -24.22 -48.21 -48.49
CA ASP A 159 -24.67 -47.07 -49.30
C ASP A 159 -25.12 -45.86 -48.46
N GLY A 160 -24.60 -44.69 -48.80
CA GLY A 160 -24.97 -43.39 -48.20
C GLY A 160 -23.93 -42.73 -47.28
N TRP A 161 -22.74 -43.32 -47.11
CA TRP A 161 -21.63 -42.74 -46.33
C TRP A 161 -20.49 -42.26 -47.24
N VAL A 162 -19.94 -41.06 -46.98
CA VAL A 162 -18.85 -40.47 -47.78
C VAL A 162 -17.52 -40.57 -47.01
N LYS A 163 -16.45 -41.06 -47.65
CA LYS A 163 -15.10 -41.07 -47.05
C LYS A 163 -14.51 -39.66 -47.12
N THR A 164 -14.46 -38.97 -46.00
CA THR A 164 -13.86 -37.64 -45.93
C THR A 164 -12.41 -37.73 -45.43
N GLY A 165 -11.46 -37.78 -46.38
CA GLY A 165 -10.05 -37.39 -46.15
C GLY A 165 -9.11 -38.44 -45.56
N ASP A 166 -7.99 -38.70 -46.24
CA ASP A 166 -6.76 -39.19 -45.62
C ASP A 166 -5.97 -37.96 -45.16
N SER A 167 -6.32 -37.49 -43.97
CA SER A 167 -5.72 -36.31 -43.37
C SER A 167 -5.13 -36.72 -42.03
N ARG A 168 -3.79 -36.71 -41.97
CA ARG A 168 -3.04 -36.62 -40.71
C ARG A 168 -3.38 -35.28 -40.06
N PHE A 169 -4.52 -35.21 -39.40
CA PHE A 169 -4.74 -34.24 -38.36
C PHE A 169 -3.97 -34.72 -37.14
N HIS A 170 -2.89 -34.03 -36.80
CA HIS A 170 -2.63 -33.80 -35.39
C HIS A 170 -3.79 -32.93 -34.89
N GLU A 171 -4.90 -33.58 -34.54
CA GLU A 171 -5.73 -33.01 -33.48
C GLU A 171 -4.81 -32.92 -32.27
N THR A 172 -4.45 -31.69 -31.89
CA THR A 172 -4.09 -31.40 -30.52
C THR A 172 -5.28 -31.84 -29.70
N SER A 173 -5.23 -33.08 -29.20
CA SER A 173 -6.13 -33.58 -28.17
C SER A 173 -6.34 -32.44 -27.18
N PRO A 174 -7.59 -32.02 -26.89
CA PRO A 174 -7.83 -30.88 -26.01
C PRO A 174 -6.99 -31.10 -24.76
N ALA A 175 -6.18 -30.09 -24.41
CA ALA A 175 -5.25 -30.17 -23.30
C ALA A 175 -5.98 -30.80 -22.11
N VAL A 176 -5.53 -31.98 -21.69
CA VAL A 176 -6.10 -32.66 -20.52
C VAL A 176 -6.00 -31.64 -19.39
N GLU A 177 -7.15 -31.21 -18.89
CA GLU A 177 -7.24 -30.19 -17.86
C GLU A 177 -6.32 -30.59 -16.70
N ALA A 178 -5.40 -29.69 -16.36
CA ALA A 178 -4.40 -29.98 -15.34
C ALA A 178 -5.15 -30.26 -14.03
N LYS A 179 -5.03 -31.49 -13.52
CA LYS A 179 -5.68 -31.91 -12.28
C LYS A 179 -4.96 -31.25 -11.10
N THR A 180 -5.54 -30.23 -10.49
CA THR A 180 -4.98 -29.49 -9.35
C THR A 180 -5.73 -29.79 -8.05
N ASN A 181 -5.04 -29.67 -6.91
CA ASN A 181 -5.72 -29.63 -5.63
C ASN A 181 -6.38 -28.27 -5.46
N HIS A 182 -7.49 -28.22 -4.72
CA HIS A 182 -8.27 -27.00 -4.54
C HIS A 182 -8.57 -26.75 -3.07
N VAL A 183 -8.50 -25.49 -2.63
CA VAL A 183 -8.88 -25.06 -1.28
C VAL A 183 -9.81 -23.85 -1.34
N ALA A 184 -10.91 -23.94 -0.58
CA ALA A 184 -11.85 -22.85 -0.36
C ALA A 184 -12.00 -22.57 1.14
N VAL A 185 -11.85 -21.31 1.54
CA VAL A 185 -11.97 -20.88 2.94
C VAL A 185 -13.09 -19.85 3.05
N THR A 186 -13.99 -20.05 4.01
CA THR A 186 -15.09 -19.16 4.34
C THR A 186 -15.00 -18.75 5.81
N ILE A 187 -15.15 -17.45 6.10
CA ILE A 187 -15.23 -16.88 7.45
C ILE A 187 -16.53 -16.07 7.52
N ASP A 188 -17.38 -16.35 8.51
CA ASP A 188 -18.70 -15.74 8.70
C ASP A 188 -19.58 -15.74 7.43
N GLY A 189 -19.59 -16.88 6.73
CA GLY A 189 -20.32 -17.03 5.47
C GLY A 189 -19.68 -16.33 4.27
N THR A 190 -18.62 -15.54 4.46
CA THR A 190 -17.90 -14.85 3.38
C THR A 190 -16.71 -15.68 2.92
N LYS A 191 -16.63 -15.96 1.62
CA LYS A 191 -15.51 -16.69 1.01
C LYS A 191 -14.27 -15.79 0.94
N VAL A 192 -13.24 -16.12 1.72
CA VAL A 192 -11.97 -15.37 1.83
C VAL A 192 -10.82 -16.00 1.05
N GLU A 193 -10.97 -17.25 0.62
CA GLU A 193 -10.03 -17.94 -0.28
C GLU A 193 -10.75 -18.91 -1.21
N ASN A 194 -10.25 -19.01 -2.44
CA ASN A 194 -10.72 -19.98 -3.43
C ASN A 194 -9.64 -20.16 -4.50
N THR A 195 -8.67 -21.04 -4.23
CA THR A 195 -7.50 -21.19 -5.10
C THR A 195 -7.11 -22.64 -5.26
N ASP A 196 -6.52 -22.93 -6.42
CA ASP A 196 -5.80 -24.17 -6.63
C ASP A 196 -4.43 -24.12 -5.97
N PHE A 197 -3.93 -25.28 -5.57
CA PHE A 197 -2.59 -25.47 -5.03
C PHE A 197 -1.95 -26.76 -5.57
N SER A 198 -0.61 -26.77 -5.59
CA SER A 198 0.18 -27.94 -5.99
C SER A 198 0.31 -28.90 -4.78
N THR A 199 1.48 -29.04 -4.21
CA THR A 199 1.72 -30.01 -3.12
C THR A 199 1.49 -29.46 -1.71
N THR A 200 1.49 -28.13 -1.54
CA THR A 200 1.35 -27.47 -0.24
C THR A 200 0.50 -26.21 -0.33
N PHE A 201 -0.17 -25.86 0.77
CA PHE A 201 -0.88 -24.61 0.96
C PHE A 201 -0.83 -24.19 2.43
N THR A 202 -0.22 -23.05 2.72
CA THR A 202 -0.13 -22.51 4.08
C THR A 202 -0.55 -21.05 4.09
N LYS A 203 -1.60 -20.71 4.83
CA LYS A 203 -2.10 -19.34 4.94
C LYS A 203 -2.80 -19.07 6.28
N ASN A 204 -2.57 -17.87 6.80
CA ASN A 204 -3.27 -17.33 7.98
C ASN A 204 -4.27 -16.26 7.55
N TYR A 205 -5.50 -16.35 8.05
CA TYR A 205 -6.59 -15.42 7.79
C TYR A 205 -6.90 -14.66 9.08
N PRO A 206 -6.49 -13.40 9.21
CA PRO A 206 -6.84 -12.59 10.39
C PRO A 206 -8.35 -12.36 10.43
N PHE A 207 -8.92 -12.41 11.64
CA PHE A 207 -10.33 -12.06 11.84
C PHE A 207 -10.54 -10.54 11.83
N SER A 208 -11.68 -10.08 11.33
CA SER A 208 -12.00 -8.65 11.24
C SER A 208 -12.14 -7.99 12.62
N ASP A 209 -12.65 -8.73 13.61
CA ASP A 209 -12.67 -8.30 15.01
C ASP A 209 -12.30 -9.46 15.93
N LYS A 210 -11.03 -9.50 16.32
CA LYS A 210 -10.49 -10.52 17.23
C LYS A 210 -11.21 -10.61 18.59
N TYR A 211 -12.04 -9.63 18.97
CA TYR A 211 -12.83 -9.64 20.21
C TYR A 211 -14.25 -10.20 20.03
N THR A 212 -14.59 -10.64 18.83
CA THR A 212 -15.81 -11.39 18.53
C THR A 212 -15.47 -12.82 18.11
N SER A 213 -16.40 -13.76 18.36
CA SER A 213 -16.26 -15.14 17.87
C SER A 213 -16.65 -15.17 16.40
N HIS A 214 -15.83 -15.82 15.57
CA HIS A 214 -16.03 -15.95 14.13
C HIS A 214 -16.26 -17.41 13.77
N THR A 215 -17.21 -17.68 12.88
CA THR A 215 -17.42 -19.01 12.31
C THR A 215 -16.53 -19.19 11.08
N TYR A 216 -16.03 -20.42 10.85
CA TYR A 216 -15.24 -20.71 9.67
C TYR A 216 -15.55 -22.09 9.07
N SER A 217 -15.26 -22.23 7.77
CA SER A 217 -15.29 -23.49 7.03
C SER A 217 -14.13 -23.54 6.02
N VAL A 218 -13.37 -24.64 6.03
CA VAL A 218 -12.29 -24.93 5.10
C VAL A 218 -12.64 -26.19 4.33
N VAL A 219 -12.79 -26.07 3.01
CA VAL A 219 -13.06 -27.17 2.09
C VAL A 219 -11.80 -27.42 1.27
N VAL A 220 -11.31 -28.64 1.28
CA VAL A 220 -10.15 -29.08 0.48
C VAL A 220 -10.60 -30.19 -0.44
N THR A 221 -10.24 -30.09 -1.72
CA THR A 221 -10.45 -31.13 -2.73
C THR A 221 -9.11 -31.55 -3.30
N ALA A 222 -8.67 -32.77 -2.97
CA ALA A 222 -7.45 -33.36 -3.51
C ALA A 222 -7.72 -33.96 -4.90
N TRP A 223 -6.85 -33.74 -5.87
CA TRP A 223 -7.09 -34.20 -7.24
C TRP A 223 -6.98 -35.72 -7.40
N ASP A 224 -6.17 -36.36 -6.55
CA ASP A 224 -5.92 -37.79 -6.50
C ASP A 224 -6.88 -38.53 -5.55
N ASP A 225 -7.69 -37.79 -4.80
CA ASP A 225 -8.77 -38.32 -3.96
C ASP A 225 -10.02 -37.42 -4.02
N PRO A 226 -10.60 -37.18 -5.22
CA PRO A 226 -11.69 -36.21 -5.39
C PRO A 226 -12.97 -36.61 -4.64
N MET A 227 -13.11 -37.89 -4.32
CA MET A 227 -14.25 -38.44 -3.58
C MET A 227 -13.99 -38.52 -2.06
N GLY A 228 -12.81 -38.12 -1.58
CA GLY A 228 -12.48 -38.15 -0.14
C GLY A 228 -12.33 -39.56 0.45
N THR A 229 -12.18 -40.58 -0.39
CA THR A 229 -12.05 -41.99 0.03
C THR A 229 -10.82 -42.26 0.88
N HIS A 230 -9.78 -41.43 0.75
CA HIS A 230 -8.56 -41.48 1.55
C HIS A 230 -8.52 -40.38 2.64
N GLY A 231 -9.56 -39.54 2.70
CA GLY A 231 -9.67 -38.43 3.64
C GLY A 231 -8.86 -37.19 3.25
N TRP A 232 -8.31 -37.13 2.03
CA TRP A 232 -7.52 -35.98 1.57
C TRP A 232 -8.41 -34.86 1.02
N THR A 233 -9.56 -35.22 0.45
CA THR A 233 -10.68 -34.29 0.27
C THR A 233 -11.52 -34.25 1.55
N PHE A 234 -11.65 -33.08 2.17
CA PHE A 234 -12.38 -32.92 3.43
C PHE A 234 -13.01 -31.53 3.58
N THR A 235 -13.96 -31.42 4.51
CA THR A 235 -14.49 -30.13 4.99
C THR A 235 -14.31 -30.05 6.50
N LYS A 236 -13.73 -28.95 6.99
CA LYS A 236 -13.53 -28.70 8.41
C LYS A 236 -14.10 -27.33 8.79
N SER A 237 -15.07 -27.33 9.70
CA SER A 237 -15.73 -26.12 10.20
C SER A 237 -15.58 -25.97 11.72
N GLY A 238 -15.68 -24.74 12.21
CA GLY A 238 -15.62 -24.44 13.65
C GLY A 238 -15.89 -22.97 13.94
N SER A 239 -15.66 -22.58 15.19
CA SER A 239 -15.70 -21.17 15.62
C SER A 239 -14.41 -20.80 16.34
N SER A 240 -13.94 -19.56 16.15
CA SER A 240 -12.88 -18.98 16.96
C SER A 240 -13.41 -18.59 18.34
N ILE A 241 -12.50 -18.54 19.31
CA ILE A 241 -12.80 -17.99 20.64
C ILE A 241 -12.50 -16.50 20.60
N ALA A 242 -13.40 -15.64 21.07
CA ALA A 242 -13.13 -14.19 21.17
C ALA A 242 -11.92 -13.92 22.09
N CYS A 243 -11.03 -13.00 21.71
CA CYS A 243 -9.96 -12.55 22.59
C CYS A 243 -10.58 -11.84 23.79
N THR A 244 -9.98 -11.97 24.97
CA THR A 244 -10.33 -11.11 26.10
C THR A 244 -9.89 -9.68 25.78
N PRO A 245 -10.79 -8.67 25.83
CA PRO A 245 -10.40 -7.28 25.65
C PRO A 245 -9.32 -6.90 26.68
N PRO A 246 -8.28 -6.13 26.28
CA PRO A 246 -7.35 -5.57 27.23
C PRO A 246 -8.14 -4.64 28.16
N VAL A 247 -8.05 -4.90 29.46
CA VAL A 247 -8.64 -4.02 30.47
C VAL A 247 -7.82 -2.74 30.51
N VAL A 248 -8.45 -1.60 30.21
CA VAL A 248 -7.77 -0.31 30.25
C VAL A 248 -7.67 0.15 31.71
N GLN A 249 -6.46 0.32 32.20
CA GLN A 249 -6.21 0.88 33.52
C GLN A 249 -6.33 2.40 33.45
N VAL A 250 -7.10 2.98 34.37
CA VAL A 250 -7.31 4.43 34.48
C VAL A 250 -7.08 4.88 35.92
N THR A 251 -6.46 6.04 36.09
CA THR A 251 -6.22 6.64 37.41
C THR A 251 -7.09 7.88 37.56
N ALA A 252 -7.91 7.93 38.59
CA ALA A 252 -8.76 9.09 38.86
C ALA A 252 -7.91 10.29 39.31
N VAL A 253 -8.15 11.44 38.68
CA VAL A 253 -7.60 12.74 39.10
C VAL A 253 -8.69 13.52 39.81
N PHE A 254 -8.48 13.87 41.08
CA PHE A 254 -9.44 14.64 41.85
C PHE A 254 -9.12 16.14 41.73
N PRO A 255 -10.04 17.00 41.26
CA PRO A 255 -9.83 18.44 41.19
C PRO A 255 -9.62 19.07 42.57
N GLU A 256 -8.90 20.17 42.61
CA GLU A 256 -8.70 20.96 43.82
C GLU A 256 -9.93 21.85 44.10
N PRO A 257 -10.27 22.10 45.38
CA PRO A 257 -11.35 23.02 45.73
C PRO A 257 -11.00 24.47 45.38
N VAL A 258 -12.02 25.28 45.08
CA VAL A 258 -11.83 26.72 44.82
C VAL A 258 -11.75 27.43 46.16
N ALA A 259 -10.59 28.01 46.45
CA ALA A 259 -10.38 28.82 47.65
C ALA A 259 -11.36 30.02 47.67
N PRO A 260 -11.83 30.46 48.86
CA PRO A 260 -12.64 31.67 48.97
C PRO A 260 -11.91 32.87 48.37
N THR A 261 -12.65 33.69 47.62
CA THR A 261 -12.18 35.02 47.22
C THR A 261 -12.71 36.07 48.20
N CYS A 262 -12.25 37.30 48.05
CA CYS A 262 -12.66 38.40 48.92
C CYS A 262 -14.13 38.81 48.78
N THR A 263 -14.84 38.28 47.78
CA THR A 263 -16.24 38.60 47.50
C THR A 263 -17.12 37.37 47.35
N THR A 264 -16.55 36.17 47.35
CA THR A 264 -17.28 34.90 47.22
C THR A 264 -16.67 33.86 48.14
N ASP A 265 -17.53 33.19 48.91
CA ASP A 265 -17.13 32.00 49.67
C ASP A 265 -16.49 30.95 48.74
N GLY A 266 -15.60 30.14 49.29
CA GLY A 266 -14.98 29.07 48.51
C GLY A 266 -16.01 28.05 48.09
N ALA A 267 -15.72 27.32 47.01
CA ALA A 267 -16.63 26.32 46.46
C ALA A 267 -15.94 24.96 46.43
N LEU A 268 -16.72 23.91 46.68
CA LEU A 268 -16.31 22.55 46.35
C LEU A 268 -16.07 22.44 44.84
N PRO A 269 -15.13 21.59 44.41
CA PRO A 269 -14.88 21.44 42.99
C PRO A 269 -16.12 20.90 42.26
N SER A 270 -16.30 21.29 41.00
CA SER A 270 -17.28 20.63 40.14
C SER A 270 -16.84 19.19 39.85
N LEU A 271 -17.81 18.28 39.66
CA LEU A 271 -17.52 16.91 39.24
C LEU A 271 -16.75 16.91 37.91
N PRO A 272 -15.59 16.25 37.80
CA PRO A 272 -14.90 16.08 36.53
C PRO A 272 -15.79 15.37 35.52
N THR A 273 -15.80 15.87 34.29
CA THR A 273 -16.59 15.28 33.17
C THR A 273 -15.70 14.86 32.00
N ASP A 274 -14.40 15.08 32.10
CA ASP A 274 -13.40 14.94 31.06
C ASP A 274 -12.52 13.68 31.20
N GLN A 275 -12.69 12.89 32.26
CA GLN A 275 -11.93 11.66 32.48
C GLN A 275 -12.63 10.46 31.83
N THR A 276 -12.07 10.02 30.69
CA THR A 276 -12.60 8.89 29.92
C THR A 276 -12.58 7.60 30.75
N GLY A 277 -13.73 6.93 30.83
CA GLY A 277 -13.87 5.65 31.54
C GLY A 277 -14.01 5.78 33.05
N ILE A 278 -14.21 7.01 33.57
CA ILE A 278 -14.42 7.27 34.99
C ILE A 278 -15.64 8.17 35.18
N THR A 279 -16.53 7.79 36.10
CA THR A 279 -17.65 8.62 36.56
C THR A 279 -17.44 9.04 38.01
N PHE A 280 -17.65 10.33 38.29
CA PHE A 280 -17.52 10.90 39.63
C PHE A 280 -18.88 11.17 40.26
N SER A 281 -18.99 10.92 41.57
CA SER A 281 -20.19 11.23 42.35
C SER A 281 -19.82 11.73 43.75
N TRP A 282 -20.58 12.70 44.27
CA TRP A 282 -20.53 13.05 45.69
C TRP A 282 -21.25 11.99 46.51
N ASP A 283 -20.72 11.66 47.69
CA ASP A 283 -21.41 10.75 48.60
C ASP A 283 -22.71 11.39 49.14
N GLU A 284 -23.72 10.56 49.40
CA GLU A 284 -25.05 11.02 49.82
C GLU A 284 -25.11 11.51 51.29
N ASN A 285 -24.03 11.29 52.07
CA ASN A 285 -24.06 11.43 53.52
C ASN A 285 -23.11 12.49 54.09
N ASN A 286 -22.25 13.09 53.26
CA ASN A 286 -21.39 14.22 53.59
C ASN A 286 -20.80 14.77 52.29
N SER A 287 -21.35 15.90 51.81
CA SER A 287 -20.97 16.68 50.60
C SER A 287 -19.48 16.97 50.36
N LEU A 288 -18.59 16.49 51.22
CA LEU A 288 -17.15 16.62 51.18
C LEU A 288 -16.41 15.39 50.64
N LYS A 289 -17.07 14.25 50.35
CA LYS A 289 -16.39 13.09 49.75
C LYS A 289 -16.81 12.88 48.30
N MET A 290 -15.84 12.92 47.39
CA MET A 290 -16.04 12.58 45.99
C MET A 290 -15.49 11.19 45.69
N VAL A 291 -16.27 10.35 45.01
CA VAL A 291 -15.96 8.96 44.67
C VAL A 291 -15.83 8.82 43.16
N ALA A 292 -14.79 8.12 42.71
CA ALA A 292 -14.56 7.76 41.31
C ALA A 292 -14.97 6.30 41.07
N ASN A 293 -15.71 6.04 39.99
CA ASN A 293 -16.16 4.72 39.55
C ASN A 293 -15.65 4.45 38.14
N ALA A 294 -15.13 3.25 37.87
CA ALA A 294 -14.71 2.86 36.53
C ALA A 294 -15.93 2.47 35.69
N ASP A 295 -15.99 2.96 34.46
CA ASP A 295 -16.99 2.53 33.50
C ASP A 295 -16.71 1.11 33.00
N LYS A 296 -17.71 0.49 32.37
CA LYS A 296 -17.58 -0.86 31.81
C LYS A 296 -16.42 -0.92 30.81
N GLY A 297 -15.45 -1.80 31.05
CA GLY A 297 -14.24 -1.96 30.23
C GLY A 297 -12.98 -1.32 30.81
N TYR A 298 -13.13 -0.57 31.91
CA TYR A 298 -12.04 0.10 32.61
C TYR A 298 -11.83 -0.50 34.01
N VAL A 299 -10.61 -0.39 34.52
CA VAL A 299 -10.28 -0.69 35.92
C VAL A 299 -9.55 0.50 36.52
N LEU A 300 -10.09 1.00 37.65
CA LEU A 300 -9.47 2.06 38.42
C LEU A 300 -8.19 1.57 39.10
N THR A 301 -7.12 2.34 38.96
CA THR A 301 -5.87 2.19 39.70
C THR A 301 -5.62 3.43 40.56
N GLY A 302 -5.11 3.25 41.78
CA GLY A 302 -4.85 4.36 42.70
C GLY A 302 -6.02 4.69 43.63
N ALA A 303 -6.15 5.98 43.99
CA ALA A 303 -7.20 6.44 44.90
C ALA A 303 -8.58 6.42 44.21
N THR A 304 -9.58 5.85 44.88
CA THR A 304 -10.96 5.79 44.39
C THR A 304 -11.88 6.84 45.01
N PHE A 305 -11.35 7.65 45.94
CA PHE A 305 -12.08 8.78 46.51
C PHE A 305 -11.12 9.86 47.03
N ASN A 306 -11.63 11.08 47.19
CA ASN A 306 -10.97 12.18 47.90
C ASN A 306 -11.94 12.83 48.89
N ILE A 307 -11.42 13.35 50.00
CA ILE A 307 -12.18 14.05 51.04
C ILE A 307 -11.72 15.52 51.06
N TYR A 308 -12.66 16.43 50.92
CA TYR A 308 -12.46 17.86 50.92
C TYR A 308 -12.75 18.47 52.29
N GLU A 309 -12.13 19.60 52.61
CA GLU A 309 -12.54 20.41 53.75
C GLU A 309 -13.63 21.41 53.32
N LYS A 310 -14.50 21.81 54.25
CA LYS A 310 -15.53 22.82 53.97
C LYS A 310 -14.84 24.13 53.61
N PRO A 311 -15.15 24.76 52.46
CA PRO A 311 -14.52 26.03 52.11
C PRO A 311 -14.81 27.11 53.17
N GLY A 312 -13.79 27.89 53.52
CA GLY A 312 -13.89 28.95 54.52
C GLY A 312 -14.82 30.09 54.07
N THR A 313 -15.46 30.74 55.06
CA THR A 313 -16.28 31.95 54.85
C THR A 313 -15.38 33.18 54.78
N ALA A 314 -15.69 34.13 53.89
CA ALA A 314 -14.90 35.36 53.75
C ALA A 314 -15.04 36.28 54.99
N THR A 315 -14.01 36.37 55.84
CA THR A 315 -13.95 37.36 56.93
C THR A 315 -12.56 37.98 57.07
N GLY A 316 -12.50 39.31 57.07
CA GLY A 316 -11.43 40.12 57.65
C GLY A 316 -10.33 40.57 56.69
N ASP A 317 -9.52 39.64 56.21
CA ASP A 317 -8.33 39.94 55.41
C ASP A 317 -8.43 39.31 54.02
N CYS A 318 -8.35 40.16 53.00
CA CYS A 318 -8.49 39.75 51.61
C CYS A 318 -7.14 39.26 51.07
N TYR A 319 -6.94 37.95 51.13
CA TYR A 319 -5.79 37.29 50.52
C TYR A 319 -5.99 37.18 49.01
N VAL A 320 -5.02 37.68 48.25
CA VAL A 320 -5.00 37.65 46.79
C VAL A 320 -3.87 36.70 46.36
N PRO A 321 -4.20 35.49 45.85
CA PRO A 321 -3.19 34.57 45.35
C PRO A 321 -2.55 35.12 44.08
N LEU A 322 -1.22 35.06 44.00
CA LEU A 322 -0.49 35.42 42.79
C LEU A 322 -0.45 34.26 41.80
N GLU A 323 -0.77 34.56 40.55
CA GLU A 323 -0.64 33.62 39.44
C GLU A 323 0.81 33.60 38.90
N PRO A 324 1.22 32.52 38.21
CA PRO A 324 2.52 32.44 37.57
C PRO A 324 2.73 33.53 36.50
N VAL A 325 3.96 34.02 36.38
CA VAL A 325 4.40 34.89 35.28
C VAL A 325 4.80 34.02 34.09
N THR A 326 4.35 34.39 32.88
CA THR A 326 4.74 33.67 31.66
C THR A 326 5.90 34.38 30.97
N VAL A 327 6.95 33.63 30.63
CA VAL A 327 8.14 34.17 29.96
C VAL A 327 8.27 33.54 28.58
N ALA A 328 8.47 34.36 27.56
CA ALA A 328 8.88 33.92 26.24
C ALA A 328 10.35 34.31 26.02
N PRO A 329 11.20 33.38 25.55
CA PRO A 329 12.57 33.69 25.19
C PRO A 329 12.62 34.66 24.02
N GLN A 330 13.82 35.16 23.70
CA GLN A 330 14.03 35.77 22.39
C GLN A 330 13.72 34.75 21.29
N THR A 331 13.17 35.23 20.19
CA THR A 331 13.06 34.46 18.96
C THR A 331 13.99 35.08 17.92
N CYS A 332 14.57 34.25 17.07
CA CYS A 332 15.31 34.73 15.92
C CYS A 332 14.75 34.13 14.63
N GLN A 333 14.86 34.93 13.57
CA GLN A 333 14.49 34.59 12.22
C GLN A 333 15.72 34.81 11.34
N VAL A 334 15.86 34.01 10.29
CA VAL A 334 16.93 34.25 9.32
C VAL A 334 16.47 35.36 8.39
N GLY A 335 17.10 36.52 8.52
CA GLY A 335 16.86 37.68 7.67
C GLY A 335 17.52 37.55 6.30
N ASP A 336 17.37 38.61 5.51
CA ASP A 336 17.99 38.71 4.20
C ASP A 336 19.52 38.57 4.29
N GLY A 337 20.09 37.74 3.41
CA GLY A 337 21.53 37.46 3.39
C GLY A 337 22.01 36.45 4.44
N GLY A 338 21.10 35.71 5.10
CA GLY A 338 21.48 34.70 6.09
C GLY A 338 21.87 35.28 7.46
N VAL A 339 21.61 36.58 7.68
CA VAL A 339 21.89 37.26 8.94
C VAL A 339 20.75 37.01 9.92
N ALA A 340 21.05 36.58 11.13
CA ALA A 340 20.04 36.40 12.17
C ALA A 340 19.41 37.75 12.57
N ASP A 341 18.09 37.84 12.48
CA ASP A 341 17.28 38.93 13.02
C ASP A 341 16.64 38.46 14.33
N PHE A 342 16.91 39.19 15.42
CA PHE A 342 16.46 38.83 16.76
C PHE A 342 15.30 39.74 17.18
N SER A 343 14.14 39.14 17.43
CA SER A 343 13.07 39.79 18.17
C SER A 343 13.26 39.56 19.66
N GLY A 344 13.26 40.64 20.45
CA GLY A 344 13.43 40.56 21.90
C GLY A 344 12.35 39.69 22.58
N GLY A 345 12.71 39.09 23.72
CA GLY A 345 11.82 38.23 24.49
C GLY A 345 10.69 39.02 25.15
N SER A 346 9.84 38.32 25.89
CA SER A 346 8.75 38.98 26.60
C SER A 346 8.39 38.34 27.93
N ILE A 347 7.83 39.14 28.83
CA ILE A 347 7.26 38.73 30.11
C ILE A 347 5.79 39.14 30.10
N THR A 348 4.89 38.19 30.28
CA THR A 348 3.44 38.41 30.36
C THR A 348 3.00 38.28 31.82
N LEU A 349 2.34 39.32 32.31
CA LEU A 349 1.93 39.47 33.70
C LEU A 349 0.45 39.06 33.84
N PRO A 350 0.08 38.39 34.94
CA PRO A 350 -1.32 38.05 35.17
C PRO A 350 -2.16 39.30 35.43
N THR A 351 -3.44 39.25 35.07
CA THR A 351 -4.37 40.37 35.26
C THR A 351 -5.18 40.15 36.53
N ILE A 352 -4.63 40.58 37.66
CA ILE A 352 -5.28 40.43 38.97
C ILE A 352 -5.83 41.79 39.42
N ALA A 353 -7.14 41.83 39.71
CA ALA A 353 -7.80 43.07 40.13
C ALA A 353 -7.20 43.62 41.44
N GLY A 354 -6.75 44.87 41.41
CA GLY A 354 -6.14 45.53 42.56
C GLY A 354 -4.68 45.16 42.81
N VAL A 355 -3.99 44.55 41.84
CA VAL A 355 -2.54 44.34 41.88
C VAL A 355 -1.90 45.11 40.74
N THR A 356 -0.83 45.85 41.04
CA THR A 356 0.01 46.52 40.03
C THR A 356 1.37 45.83 39.96
N TYR A 357 1.97 45.82 38.77
CA TYR A 357 3.23 45.13 38.53
C TYR A 357 4.29 46.10 38.04
N THR A 358 5.53 45.86 38.47
CA THR A 358 6.72 46.48 37.88
C THR A 358 7.71 45.40 37.45
N VAL A 359 8.41 45.64 36.35
CA VAL A 359 9.46 44.74 35.84
C VAL A 359 10.75 45.54 35.80
N LYS A 360 11.83 44.98 36.33
CA LYS A 360 13.18 45.58 36.32
C LYS A 360 14.20 44.56 35.82
N THR A 361 15.22 45.03 35.11
CA THR A 361 16.41 44.22 34.84
C THR A 361 17.14 43.92 36.15
N SER A 362 17.96 42.86 36.20
CA SER A 362 18.82 42.52 37.37
C SER A 362 19.82 43.62 37.80
N GLY A 363 19.82 44.79 37.13
CA GLY A 363 20.58 46.00 37.49
C GLY A 363 19.74 47.23 37.87
N GLY A 364 18.41 47.11 37.91
CA GLY A 364 17.50 48.10 38.51
C GLY A 364 16.75 49.03 37.56
N GLU A 365 17.03 49.00 36.26
CA GLU A 365 16.31 49.85 35.29
C GLU A 365 14.88 49.33 35.07
N PRO A 366 13.85 50.18 35.17
CA PRO A 366 12.46 49.79 34.95
C PRO A 366 12.20 49.53 33.46
N VAL A 367 11.42 48.49 33.19
CA VAL A 367 10.96 48.11 31.85
C VAL A 367 9.53 48.60 31.66
N THR A 368 9.24 49.18 30.49
CA THR A 368 7.88 49.62 30.14
C THR A 368 6.97 48.41 29.95
N ILE A 369 5.81 48.43 30.62
CA ILE A 369 4.75 47.43 30.50
C ILE A 369 3.62 48.06 29.71
N THR A 370 3.20 47.43 28.60
CA THR A 370 2.04 47.84 27.81
C THR A 370 1.05 46.67 27.81
N ASP A 371 -0.20 46.93 28.18
CA ASP A 371 -1.28 45.93 28.22
C ASP A 371 -0.91 44.64 28.98
N GLY A 372 -0.26 44.78 30.13
CA GLY A 372 0.16 43.65 30.97
C GLY A 372 1.37 42.86 30.45
N LYS A 373 2.06 43.37 29.42
CA LYS A 373 3.22 42.71 28.81
C LYS A 373 4.44 43.61 28.72
N ALA A 374 5.61 43.07 29.06
CA ALA A 374 6.91 43.66 28.78
C ALA A 374 7.51 42.95 27.56
N THR A 375 7.89 43.70 26.52
CA THR A 375 8.39 43.17 25.23
C THR A 375 9.73 43.78 24.86
N GLY A 376 10.44 43.17 23.90
CA GLY A 376 11.72 43.69 23.44
C GLY A 376 12.87 43.42 24.41
N LEU A 377 12.74 42.37 25.23
CA LEU A 377 13.68 42.08 26.31
C LEU A 377 14.94 41.38 25.78
N ALA A 378 16.09 41.84 26.25
CA ALA A 378 17.36 41.13 26.06
C ALA A 378 17.40 39.86 26.93
N PRO A 379 18.23 38.85 26.60
CA PRO A 379 18.38 37.68 27.44
C PRO A 379 18.96 38.07 28.80
N GLY A 380 18.47 37.44 29.86
CA GLY A 380 18.92 37.70 31.22
C GLY A 380 17.82 37.60 32.26
N ASP A 381 18.18 37.94 33.49
CA ASP A 381 17.28 37.87 34.63
C ASP A 381 16.56 39.20 34.86
N TYR A 382 15.26 39.08 35.15
CA TYR A 382 14.36 40.18 35.44
C TYR A 382 13.67 39.94 36.77
N THR A 383 13.51 41.00 37.56
CA THR A 383 12.74 40.99 38.79
C THR A 383 11.37 41.57 38.50
N VAL A 384 10.32 40.79 38.76
CA VAL A 384 8.94 41.24 38.73
C VAL A 384 8.48 41.49 40.15
N THR A 385 7.92 42.67 40.41
CA THR A 385 7.35 43.05 41.71
C THR A 385 5.85 43.30 41.57
N ALA A 386 5.05 42.59 42.36
CA ALA A 386 3.62 42.80 42.51
C ALA A 386 3.34 43.67 43.75
N LEU A 387 2.57 44.73 43.59
CA LEU A 387 2.15 45.63 44.67
C LEU A 387 0.62 45.56 44.82
N PRO A 388 0.10 45.15 46.00
CA PRO A 388 -1.33 45.11 46.26
C PRO A 388 -1.89 46.53 46.46
N ALA A 389 -3.16 46.73 46.10
CA ALA A 389 -3.94 47.88 46.53
C ALA A 389 -4.19 47.84 48.05
N GLU A 390 -4.52 48.99 48.64
CA GLU A 390 -4.82 49.11 50.07
C GLU A 390 -5.91 48.10 50.51
N GLY A 391 -5.66 47.41 51.62
CA GLY A 391 -6.56 46.38 52.17
C GLY A 391 -6.51 45.01 51.49
N LYS A 392 -5.53 44.77 50.60
CA LYS A 392 -5.26 43.46 49.98
C LYS A 392 -3.94 42.89 50.51
N ILE A 393 -3.88 41.58 50.73
CA ILE A 393 -2.66 40.87 51.17
C ILE A 393 -2.28 39.87 50.08
N LEU A 394 -1.07 39.96 49.53
CA LEU A 394 -0.61 39.00 48.52
C LEU A 394 -0.21 37.67 49.16
N THR A 395 -0.54 36.55 48.51
CA THR A 395 -0.04 35.21 48.88
C THR A 395 0.69 34.57 47.72
N ALA A 396 1.85 33.98 47.99
CA ALA A 396 2.74 33.43 46.96
C ALA A 396 2.28 32.09 46.37
N GLY A 397 1.41 31.33 47.05
CA GLY A 397 1.06 29.96 46.63
C GLY A 397 2.30 29.10 46.33
N GLU A 398 2.20 28.17 45.37
CA GLU A 398 3.33 27.36 44.86
C GLU A 398 4.05 28.02 43.67
N THR A 399 3.82 29.31 43.42
CA THR A 399 4.19 29.95 42.15
C THR A 399 5.58 30.58 42.13
N GLY A 400 6.39 30.36 43.17
CA GLY A 400 7.78 30.85 43.27
C GLY A 400 7.94 32.31 43.69
N TRP A 401 6.85 33.02 43.96
CA TRP A 401 6.88 34.38 44.49
C TRP A 401 7.38 34.42 45.94
N LYS A 402 8.03 35.52 46.31
CA LYS A 402 8.48 35.81 47.68
C LYS A 402 7.77 37.06 48.17
N VAL A 403 6.91 36.92 49.17
CA VAL A 403 6.18 38.04 49.79
C VAL A 403 7.10 38.73 50.80
N GLY A 404 7.28 40.04 50.67
CA GLY A 404 8.04 40.88 51.58
C GLY A 404 7.20 41.33 52.78
N GLU A 405 7.88 41.83 53.82
CA GLU A 405 7.25 42.38 55.02
C GLU A 405 6.40 43.63 54.74
N ASP A 406 6.68 44.31 53.62
CA ASP A 406 5.92 45.47 53.14
C ASP A 406 4.63 45.10 52.38
N GLY A 407 4.32 43.81 52.27
CA GLY A 407 3.15 43.29 51.58
C GLY A 407 3.32 43.18 50.06
N SER A 408 4.45 43.63 49.50
CA SER A 408 4.79 43.39 48.08
C SER A 408 5.24 41.95 47.87
N ALA A 409 5.19 41.46 46.63
CA ALA A 409 5.75 40.16 46.29
C ALA A 409 6.74 40.29 45.13
N THR A 410 7.81 39.49 45.14
CA THR A 410 8.83 39.49 44.10
C THR A 410 9.07 38.09 43.52
N ILE A 411 9.32 38.01 42.22
CA ILE A 411 9.77 36.80 41.54
C ILE A 411 10.90 37.16 40.55
N THR A 412 11.90 36.31 40.45
CA THR A 412 12.95 36.42 39.43
C THR A 412 12.61 35.49 38.28
N VAL A 413 12.61 36.02 37.06
CA VAL A 413 12.33 35.30 35.83
C VAL A 413 13.47 35.49 34.84
N THR A 414 13.80 34.44 34.08
CA THR A 414 14.90 34.47 33.11
C THR A 414 14.34 34.47 31.70
N VAL A 415 14.62 35.52 30.92
CA VAL A 415 14.37 35.54 29.48
C VAL A 415 15.54 34.82 28.80
N GLY A 416 15.26 33.67 28.20
CA GLY A 416 16.27 32.89 27.48
C GLY A 416 16.75 33.59 26.21
N ALA A 417 18.02 33.36 25.85
CA ALA A 417 18.53 33.69 24.53
C ALA A 417 17.83 32.84 23.48
N SER A 418 17.67 33.39 22.26
CA SER A 418 17.23 32.57 21.14
C SER A 418 18.27 31.48 20.88
N ALA A 419 17.81 30.30 20.44
CA ALA A 419 18.71 29.36 19.80
C ALA A 419 19.38 30.06 18.59
N ASP A 420 20.63 29.71 18.33
CA ASP A 420 21.41 30.26 17.22
C ASP A 420 20.71 29.92 15.88
N CYS A 421 20.27 30.94 15.14
CA CYS A 421 19.75 30.78 13.78
C CYS A 421 20.77 31.24 12.72
N SER A 422 22.04 31.34 13.07
CA SER A 422 23.10 31.58 12.09
C SER A 422 23.17 30.42 11.11
N VAL A 423 22.97 30.74 9.83
CA VAL A 423 23.12 29.82 8.71
C VAL A 423 24.45 30.12 8.02
N VAL A 424 25.47 29.34 8.36
CA VAL A 424 26.81 29.51 7.76
C VAL A 424 26.73 29.35 6.25
N GLN A 425 27.25 30.34 5.50
CA GLN A 425 27.37 30.25 4.05
C GLN A 425 28.25 29.05 3.69
N PRO A 426 27.79 28.12 2.84
CA PRO A 426 28.63 27.02 2.36
C PRO A 426 29.82 27.53 1.54
N ASP A 427 30.93 26.80 1.61
CA ASP A 427 32.04 27.00 0.69
C ASP A 427 31.57 26.84 -0.76
N SER A 428 32.21 27.56 -1.69
CA SER A 428 31.87 27.47 -3.11
C SER A 428 31.99 26.05 -3.65
N LYS A 429 31.03 25.62 -4.47
CA LYS A 429 31.07 24.30 -5.11
C LYS A 429 32.11 24.30 -6.22
N VAL A 430 33.10 23.42 -6.11
CA VAL A 430 34.15 23.24 -7.12
C VAL A 430 33.91 21.93 -7.87
N THR A 431 33.88 22.00 -9.20
CA THR A 431 33.79 20.84 -10.09
C THR A 431 34.89 20.91 -11.14
N SER A 432 35.55 19.79 -11.44
CA SER A 432 36.62 19.73 -12.44
C SER A 432 36.37 18.65 -13.49
N THR A 433 36.83 18.89 -14.71
CA THR A 433 36.86 17.86 -15.75
C THR A 433 38.06 16.92 -15.57
N GLU A 434 38.05 15.80 -16.29
CA GLU A 434 39.26 14.99 -16.46
C GLU A 434 40.34 15.77 -17.21
N TRP A 435 41.60 15.37 -16.98
CA TRP A 435 42.74 15.94 -17.69
C TRP A 435 42.75 15.46 -19.14
N ALA A 436 42.68 16.39 -20.08
CA ALA A 436 42.85 16.11 -21.50
C ALA A 436 44.31 16.34 -21.91
N ASP A 437 44.92 15.35 -22.56
CA ASP A 437 46.24 15.48 -23.17
C ASP A 437 46.16 16.38 -24.41
N GLY A 438 47.08 17.35 -24.48
CA GLY A 438 47.31 18.12 -25.70
C GLY A 438 48.09 17.31 -26.74
N THR A 439 48.20 17.83 -27.95
CA THR A 439 49.01 17.21 -29.01
C THR A 439 50.49 17.16 -28.62
N TRP A 440 51.17 16.04 -28.87
CA TRP A 440 52.61 15.88 -28.68
C TRP A 440 53.30 15.43 -29.97
N ALA A 441 54.57 15.81 -30.14
CA ALA A 441 55.41 15.36 -31.23
C ALA A 441 56.07 14.01 -30.87
N CYS A 442 56.45 13.23 -31.89
CA CYS A 442 57.03 11.89 -31.71
C CYS A 442 58.34 11.85 -30.92
N ASP A 443 59.05 12.98 -30.84
CA ASP A 443 60.28 13.16 -30.08
C ASP A 443 60.04 13.77 -28.68
N ALA A 444 58.79 14.13 -28.34
CA ALA A 444 58.46 14.66 -27.04
C ALA A 444 58.60 13.58 -25.95
N THR A 445 59.10 13.98 -24.78
CA THR A 445 59.13 13.14 -23.58
C THR A 445 58.01 13.47 -22.60
N THR A 446 57.31 14.60 -22.81
CA THR A 446 56.24 15.11 -21.94
C THR A 446 55.04 15.57 -22.77
N VAL A 447 53.86 15.55 -22.17
CA VAL A 447 52.63 16.08 -22.74
C VAL A 447 51.99 17.09 -21.80
N LYS A 448 51.51 18.20 -22.37
CA LYS A 448 50.75 19.22 -21.63
C LYS A 448 49.32 18.73 -21.47
N GLN A 449 48.82 18.77 -20.25
CA GLN A 449 47.44 18.44 -19.94
C GLN A 449 46.68 19.70 -19.55
N THR A 450 45.41 19.75 -19.95
CA THR A 450 44.49 20.81 -19.54
C THR A 450 43.22 20.21 -18.94
N ARG A 451 42.70 20.85 -17.90
CA ARG A 451 41.35 20.58 -17.39
C ARG A 451 40.62 21.89 -17.09
N GLU A 452 39.30 21.86 -17.10
CA GLU A 452 38.49 22.99 -16.66
C GLU A 452 38.08 22.79 -15.20
N VAL A 453 38.23 23.84 -14.40
CA VAL A 453 37.77 23.89 -13.01
C VAL A 453 36.72 24.99 -12.92
N THR A 454 35.50 24.61 -12.60
CA THR A 454 34.38 25.54 -12.41
C THR A 454 34.07 25.67 -10.93
N THR A 455 34.17 26.90 -10.43
CA THR A 455 33.82 27.27 -9.05
C THR A 455 32.50 28.04 -9.07
N THR A 456 31.48 27.53 -8.38
CA THR A 456 30.16 28.14 -8.28
C THR A 456 29.90 28.61 -6.85
N PRO A 457 29.81 29.92 -6.58
CA PRO A 457 29.49 30.43 -5.26
C PRO A 457 28.03 30.15 -4.88
N TYR A 458 27.69 30.30 -3.61
CA TYR A 458 26.30 30.26 -3.13
C TYR A 458 25.74 31.68 -2.93
N ILE A 459 24.47 31.87 -3.24
CA ILE A 459 23.68 33.07 -3.00
C ILE A 459 22.47 32.73 -2.11
N TRP A 460 22.06 33.67 -1.25
CA TRP A 460 20.89 33.51 -0.39
C TRP A 460 19.62 33.87 -1.17
N VAL A 461 18.70 32.91 -1.34
CA VAL A 461 17.41 33.09 -2.02
C VAL A 461 16.32 32.37 -1.24
N ASP A 462 15.23 33.07 -0.93
CA ASP A 462 14.03 32.52 -0.28
C ASP A 462 14.31 31.70 0.99
N GLY A 463 15.23 32.18 1.83
CA GLY A 463 15.57 31.53 3.10
C GLY A 463 16.54 30.35 2.99
N ALA A 464 17.21 30.16 1.84
CA ALA A 464 18.20 29.10 1.66
C ALA A 464 19.42 29.54 0.83
N TRP A 465 20.57 28.90 1.08
CA TRP A 465 21.76 29.02 0.22
C TRP A 465 21.57 28.18 -1.05
N VAL A 466 21.51 28.82 -2.20
CA VAL A 466 21.39 28.19 -3.52
C VAL A 466 22.62 28.52 -4.38
N LEU A 467 22.95 27.66 -5.35
CA LEU A 467 24.09 27.91 -6.24
C LEU A 467 23.86 29.13 -7.13
N ASP A 468 24.77 30.10 -7.06
CA ASP A 468 24.79 31.29 -7.92
C ASP A 468 25.46 30.94 -9.26
N THR A 469 24.73 30.20 -10.08
CA THR A 469 25.20 29.77 -11.42
C THR A 469 25.53 30.96 -12.33
N ALA A 470 24.90 32.11 -12.12
CA ALA A 470 25.18 33.35 -12.86
C ALA A 470 26.59 33.91 -12.56
N LYS A 471 27.17 33.56 -11.41
CA LYS A 471 28.55 33.93 -11.03
C LYS A 471 29.51 32.75 -11.03
N ALA A 472 29.15 31.63 -11.66
CA ALA A 472 30.07 30.52 -11.85
C ALA A 472 31.29 31.00 -12.66
N ALA A 473 32.49 30.68 -12.20
CA ALA A 473 33.74 31.02 -12.85
C ALA A 473 34.49 29.76 -13.24
N THR A 474 34.91 29.67 -14.51
CA THR A 474 35.70 28.54 -15.02
C THR A 474 37.13 28.99 -15.28
N VAL A 475 38.08 28.22 -14.76
CA VAL A 475 39.51 28.40 -14.96
C VAL A 475 40.10 27.17 -15.63
N THR A 476 40.93 27.37 -16.65
CA THR A 476 41.70 26.29 -17.26
C THR A 476 42.98 26.07 -16.47
N GLU A 477 43.06 24.94 -15.78
CA GLU A 477 44.30 24.50 -15.16
C GLU A 477 45.18 23.79 -16.19
N LYS A 478 46.50 23.96 -16.05
CA LYS A 478 47.50 23.35 -16.93
C LYS A 478 48.51 22.60 -16.07
N GLN A 479 48.85 21.39 -16.49
CA GLN A 479 49.97 20.65 -15.94
C GLN A 479 50.76 19.97 -17.06
N THR A 480 51.90 19.40 -16.72
CA THR A 480 52.71 18.60 -17.63
C THR A 480 52.92 17.24 -16.98
N ARG A 481 52.77 16.16 -17.76
CA ARG A 481 53.16 14.81 -17.34
C ARG A 481 54.17 14.23 -18.31
N ASP A 482 54.96 13.28 -17.84
CA ASP A 482 55.78 12.44 -18.71
C ASP A 482 54.87 11.55 -19.58
N LEU A 483 55.28 11.34 -20.83
CA LEU A 483 54.66 10.34 -21.68
C LEU A 483 54.97 8.94 -21.13
N LEU A 484 54.01 8.02 -21.24
CA LEU A 484 54.22 6.62 -20.94
C LEU A 484 55.12 5.99 -22.02
N ALA A 485 55.79 4.87 -21.68
CA ALA A 485 56.65 4.18 -22.64
C ALA A 485 55.89 3.72 -23.89
N SER A 486 54.63 3.29 -23.72
CA SER A 486 53.72 2.91 -24.80
C SER A 486 53.39 4.08 -25.73
N GLU A 487 53.18 5.28 -25.19
CA GLU A 487 52.86 6.49 -25.97
C GLU A 487 54.05 6.98 -26.81
N ARG A 488 55.29 6.70 -26.36
CA ARG A 488 56.52 6.97 -27.13
C ARG A 488 56.76 5.97 -28.27
N THR A 489 56.26 4.73 -28.15
CA THR A 489 56.49 3.67 -29.15
C THR A 489 55.56 3.72 -30.36
N VAL A 490 54.45 4.48 -30.30
CA VAL A 490 53.48 4.58 -31.42
C VAL A 490 54.06 5.28 -32.66
N CYS A 491 55.21 5.94 -32.55
CA CYS A 491 55.84 6.67 -33.65
C CYS A 491 56.78 5.85 -34.54
N THR A 492 56.87 4.53 -34.39
CA THR A 492 57.86 3.70 -35.12
C THR A 492 57.27 2.54 -35.94
N GLU A 493 55.99 2.57 -36.33
CA GLU A 493 55.49 1.66 -37.38
C GLU A 493 54.55 2.37 -38.35
N VAL A 494 55.14 3.00 -39.38
CA VAL A 494 54.51 3.07 -40.71
C VAL A 494 54.99 1.83 -41.47
N LEU A 495 54.43 0.67 -41.12
CA LEU A 495 54.35 -0.46 -42.03
C LEU A 495 52.97 -0.41 -42.67
N ALA A 496 52.97 -0.20 -43.99
CA ALA A 496 51.79 -0.10 -44.83
C ALA A 496 50.79 -1.23 -44.52
N ALA A 497 49.58 -0.85 -44.10
CA ALA A 497 48.45 -1.77 -44.01
C ALA A 497 48.16 -2.34 -45.41
N PRO A 498 47.81 -3.64 -45.52
CA PRO A 498 47.40 -4.21 -46.79
C PRO A 498 46.20 -3.44 -47.34
N PRO A 499 46.17 -3.09 -48.64
CA PRO A 499 45.05 -2.38 -49.23
C PRO A 499 43.78 -3.24 -49.10
N ASN A 500 42.69 -2.61 -48.63
CA ASN A 500 41.32 -3.15 -48.52
C ASN A 500 40.96 -3.84 -47.20
N THR A 501 41.27 -3.24 -46.05
CA THR A 501 40.61 -3.63 -44.80
C THR A 501 39.24 -2.94 -44.72
N VAL A 502 38.16 -3.73 -44.79
CA VAL A 502 36.77 -3.24 -44.68
C VAL A 502 36.52 -2.73 -43.26
N VAL A 503 36.01 -1.50 -43.14
CA VAL A 503 35.74 -0.83 -41.86
C VAL A 503 34.26 -0.96 -41.49
N THR A 504 33.96 -1.45 -40.28
CA THR A 504 32.60 -1.52 -39.74
C THR A 504 32.26 -0.24 -38.98
N ILE A 505 31.20 0.45 -39.40
CA ILE A 505 30.69 1.66 -38.71
C ILE A 505 29.88 1.25 -37.47
N VAL A 506 30.15 1.89 -36.33
CA VAL A 506 29.35 1.75 -35.11
C VAL A 506 28.18 2.73 -35.15
N PRO A 507 26.93 2.30 -34.87
CA PRO A 507 25.78 3.19 -34.84
C PRO A 507 25.87 4.23 -33.71
N PRO A 508 25.14 5.36 -33.80
CA PRO A 508 25.13 6.39 -32.76
C PRO A 508 24.61 5.86 -31.43
N THR A 509 25.22 6.28 -30.33
CA THR A 509 24.84 5.91 -28.96
C THR A 509 24.26 7.12 -28.25
N CYS A 510 23.14 6.94 -27.55
CA CYS A 510 22.52 8.00 -26.77
C CYS A 510 23.25 8.19 -25.43
N THR A 511 23.54 9.43 -25.05
CA THR A 511 24.29 9.75 -23.82
C THR A 511 23.44 10.38 -22.71
N ALA A 512 22.31 11.01 -23.06
CA ALA A 512 21.31 11.57 -22.14
C ALA A 512 20.00 11.90 -22.90
N ASP A 513 18.97 12.39 -22.20
CA ASP A 513 17.76 12.96 -22.80
C ASP A 513 18.12 14.03 -23.83
N GLY A 514 17.72 13.80 -25.09
CA GLY A 514 17.98 14.76 -26.15
C GLY A 514 19.43 14.80 -26.64
N SER A 515 20.31 13.87 -26.25
CA SER A 515 21.70 13.83 -26.76
C SER A 515 22.12 12.46 -27.30
N ALA A 516 22.82 12.49 -28.43
CA ALA A 516 23.47 11.33 -29.04
C ALA A 516 24.92 11.65 -29.42
N THR A 517 25.78 10.62 -29.43
CA THR A 517 27.16 10.73 -29.88
C THR A 517 27.51 9.67 -30.91
N LEU A 518 28.44 10.03 -31.81
CA LEU A 518 29.12 9.11 -32.72
C LEU A 518 30.59 9.06 -32.33
N ALA A 519 31.13 7.86 -32.17
CA ALA A 519 32.55 7.67 -31.91
C ALA A 519 33.31 7.53 -33.23
N ASN A 520 34.50 8.15 -33.30
CA ASN A 520 35.46 7.83 -34.35
C ASN A 520 35.98 6.40 -34.15
N GLY A 521 36.14 5.65 -35.23
CA GLY A 521 36.69 4.30 -35.19
C GLY A 521 38.06 4.21 -35.84
N VAL A 522 38.63 3.01 -35.84
CA VAL A 522 39.90 2.74 -36.53
C VAL A 522 39.67 2.88 -38.03
N GLY A 523 40.38 3.81 -38.66
CA GLY A 523 40.36 4.00 -40.11
C GLY A 523 39.28 4.95 -40.64
N TYR A 524 38.54 5.68 -39.79
CA TYR A 524 37.59 6.71 -40.23
C TYR A 524 37.34 7.80 -39.18
N THR A 525 36.91 8.98 -39.63
CA THR A 525 36.49 10.09 -38.78
C THR A 525 35.13 10.64 -39.20
N TRP A 526 34.31 11.01 -38.21
CA TRP A 526 33.06 11.72 -38.45
C TRP A 526 33.29 13.24 -38.52
N ASP A 527 32.57 13.90 -39.41
CA ASP A 527 32.46 15.36 -39.46
C ASP A 527 31.82 15.97 -38.20
N LYS A 528 30.97 15.21 -37.51
CA LYS A 528 30.31 15.60 -36.26
C LYS A 528 30.11 14.41 -35.32
N THR A 529 30.39 14.59 -34.03
CA THR A 529 30.36 13.51 -33.03
C THR A 529 29.34 13.72 -31.90
N SER A 530 28.68 14.87 -31.83
CA SER A 530 27.70 15.20 -30.78
C SER A 530 26.46 15.88 -31.35
N PHE A 531 25.28 15.42 -30.94
CA PHE A 531 23.99 15.81 -31.53
C PHE A 531 22.97 16.10 -30.44
N GLY A 532 22.25 17.22 -30.58
CA GLY A 532 21.08 17.55 -29.76
C GLY A 532 19.77 17.02 -30.37
N PRO A 533 18.59 17.40 -29.86
CA PRO A 533 17.30 16.96 -30.42
C PRO A 533 17.13 17.43 -31.86
N GLY A 534 16.62 16.55 -32.74
CA GLY A 534 16.38 16.86 -34.15
C GLY A 534 16.91 15.82 -35.13
N LEU A 535 16.67 16.07 -36.42
CA LEU A 535 17.15 15.24 -37.52
C LEU A 535 18.57 15.66 -37.91
N TRP A 536 19.48 14.70 -37.96
CA TRP A 536 20.89 14.95 -38.26
C TRP A 536 21.40 14.03 -39.37
N THR A 537 22.31 14.56 -40.17
CA THR A 537 23.13 13.80 -41.12
C THR A 537 24.59 13.96 -40.71
N ALA A 538 25.32 12.85 -40.61
CA ALA A 538 26.75 12.83 -40.33
C ALA A 538 27.48 12.06 -41.44
N THR A 539 28.69 12.50 -41.79
CA THR A 539 29.54 11.91 -42.82
C THR A 539 30.82 11.37 -42.20
N ALA A 540 31.04 10.07 -42.34
CA ALA A 540 32.32 9.43 -42.04
C ALA A 540 33.22 9.49 -43.27
N THR A 541 34.49 9.84 -43.08
CA THR A 541 35.55 9.82 -44.10
C THR A 541 36.60 8.79 -43.70
N VAL A 542 36.97 7.88 -44.61
CA VAL A 542 38.05 6.92 -44.32
C VAL A 542 39.42 7.61 -44.29
N ALA A 543 40.30 7.10 -43.43
CA ALA A 543 41.71 7.44 -43.43
C ALA A 543 42.44 6.72 -44.57
N ASP A 544 43.59 7.24 -45.00
CA ASP A 544 44.42 6.63 -46.06
C ASP A 544 44.74 5.15 -45.73
N GLY A 545 44.54 4.28 -46.72
CA GLY A 545 44.73 2.82 -46.58
C GLY A 545 43.47 2.03 -46.19
N TYR A 546 42.37 2.71 -45.88
CA TYR A 546 41.06 2.10 -45.61
C TYR A 546 40.05 2.44 -46.71
N ALA A 547 39.03 1.61 -46.86
CA ALA A 547 37.91 1.86 -47.77
C ALA A 547 36.60 1.39 -47.12
N PHE A 548 35.52 2.14 -47.31
CA PHE A 548 34.19 1.58 -47.15
C PHE A 548 33.88 0.75 -48.41
N ASP A 549 33.00 -0.24 -48.28
CA ASP A 549 32.59 -1.10 -49.40
C ASP A 549 32.00 -0.31 -50.59
N ASN A 550 31.62 0.96 -50.39
CA ASN A 550 30.98 1.83 -51.37
C ASN A 550 31.70 3.16 -51.66
N GLY A 551 32.95 3.35 -51.20
CA GLY A 551 33.76 4.53 -51.51
C GLY A 551 34.51 5.15 -50.33
N SER A 552 34.96 6.40 -50.50
CA SER A 552 35.76 7.11 -49.50
C SER A 552 34.93 7.80 -48.40
N THR A 553 33.61 7.83 -48.53
CA THR A 553 32.70 8.46 -47.55
C THR A 553 31.45 7.63 -47.30
N TYR A 554 30.93 7.72 -46.07
CA TYR A 554 29.70 7.06 -45.64
C TYR A 554 28.80 8.06 -44.90
N GLN A 555 27.56 8.23 -45.33
CA GLN A 555 26.60 9.13 -44.69
C GLN A 555 25.52 8.38 -43.94
N VAL A 556 25.20 8.82 -42.72
CA VAL A 556 24.10 8.30 -41.91
C VAL A 556 23.18 9.45 -41.51
N THR A 557 21.86 9.25 -41.67
CA THR A 557 20.84 10.20 -41.21
C THR A 557 20.00 9.56 -40.10
N PHE A 558 19.87 10.23 -38.96
CA PHE A 558 19.17 9.73 -37.78
C PHE A 558 18.45 10.86 -36.99
N LEU A 559 17.42 10.49 -36.25
CA LEU A 559 16.60 11.40 -35.43
C LEU A 559 16.91 11.22 -33.94
N VAL A 560 17.19 12.33 -33.25
CA VAL A 560 17.37 12.39 -31.79
C VAL A 560 16.11 12.97 -31.14
N SER A 561 15.43 12.17 -30.31
CA SER A 561 14.19 12.57 -29.62
C SER A 561 14.47 13.50 -28.43
N PRO A 562 13.62 14.52 -28.16
CA PRO A 562 13.85 15.50 -27.09
C PRO A 562 13.63 14.99 -25.64
N LYS A 563 13.07 13.78 -25.43
CA LYS A 563 12.80 13.25 -24.08
C LYS A 563 12.79 11.71 -24.04
N LEU A 564 13.32 11.12 -22.96
CA LEU A 564 13.21 9.68 -22.71
C LEU A 564 11.74 9.26 -22.52
N THR A 565 11.29 8.28 -23.29
CA THR A 565 10.03 7.56 -23.01
C THR A 565 10.37 6.09 -22.83
N GLY A 566 10.24 5.57 -21.61
CA GLY A 566 10.42 4.14 -21.32
C GLY A 566 11.85 3.67 -21.02
N GLY A 567 12.67 4.47 -20.33
CA GLY A 567 13.96 4.02 -19.76
C GLY A 567 15.10 3.78 -20.77
N ALA A 568 14.87 3.97 -22.07
CA ALA A 568 15.91 3.92 -23.10
C ALA A 568 15.66 5.01 -24.17
N CYS A 569 16.74 5.65 -24.64
CA CYS A 569 16.65 6.55 -25.80
C CYS A 569 16.45 5.73 -27.07
N SER A 570 15.44 6.06 -27.88
CA SER A 570 15.25 5.47 -29.21
C SER A 570 15.87 6.37 -30.29
N VAL A 571 16.95 5.91 -30.93
CA VAL A 571 17.33 6.41 -32.27
C VAL A 571 16.29 5.85 -33.23
N SER A 572 15.25 6.63 -33.51
CA SER A 572 13.99 6.03 -34.00
C SER A 572 14.04 5.54 -35.45
N GLN A 573 15.04 5.88 -36.26
CA GLN A 573 15.24 5.35 -37.61
C GLN A 573 16.58 5.80 -38.21
N VAL A 574 17.33 4.90 -38.84
CA VAL A 574 18.34 5.25 -39.85
C VAL A 574 17.57 5.43 -41.17
N LEU A 575 17.42 6.67 -41.62
CA LEU A 575 16.43 7.00 -42.66
C LEU A 575 16.91 6.74 -44.10
N ALA A 576 18.23 6.64 -44.34
CA ALA A 576 18.80 6.18 -45.61
C ALA A 576 20.30 5.91 -45.48
N ALA A 577 20.77 4.83 -46.10
CA ALA A 577 22.13 4.67 -46.58
C ALA A 577 22.10 4.83 -48.13
N PRO A 578 23.20 5.21 -48.81
CA PRO A 578 23.21 5.35 -50.26
C PRO A 578 22.75 4.05 -50.96
N PRO A 579 22.05 4.16 -52.11
CA PRO A 579 21.36 3.03 -52.74
C PRO A 579 22.38 2.10 -53.38
N ASN A 580 22.86 1.10 -52.62
CA ASN A 580 23.44 -0.19 -53.07
C ASN A 580 23.90 -1.05 -51.86
N SER A 581 23.16 -1.05 -50.74
CA SER A 581 23.51 -1.87 -49.57
C SER A 581 23.01 -3.31 -49.75
N GLY A 582 23.94 -4.24 -49.98
CA GLY A 582 23.71 -5.66 -49.68
C GLY A 582 23.40 -5.82 -48.19
N THR A 583 22.39 -6.64 -47.91
CA THR A 583 21.88 -7.12 -46.60
C THR A 583 22.56 -6.60 -45.33
N PHE A 584 21.89 -5.69 -44.63
CA PHE A 584 22.13 -5.34 -43.24
C PHE A 584 21.35 -6.31 -42.34
N SER A 585 22.02 -7.21 -41.62
CA SER A 585 21.37 -8.10 -40.66
C SER A 585 21.35 -7.43 -39.28
N GLN A 586 20.18 -6.97 -38.83
CA GLN A 586 20.00 -6.46 -37.47
C GLN A 586 20.22 -7.60 -36.47
N VAL A 587 21.31 -7.54 -35.71
CA VAL A 587 21.42 -8.24 -34.42
C VAL A 587 21.10 -7.24 -33.34
N LEU A 588 19.89 -7.32 -32.80
CA LEU A 588 19.49 -6.60 -31.60
C LEU A 588 20.25 -7.23 -30.41
N ALA A 589 21.39 -6.66 -30.05
CA ALA A 589 22.12 -7.09 -28.86
C ALA A 589 21.36 -6.62 -27.61
N ALA A 590 20.70 -7.54 -26.93
CA ALA A 590 20.20 -7.33 -25.58
C ALA A 590 21.38 -7.04 -24.64
N ALA A 591 21.32 -5.93 -23.91
CA ALA A 591 22.29 -5.60 -22.88
C ALA A 591 22.22 -6.62 -21.72
N PRO A 592 23.35 -7.13 -21.19
CA PRO A 592 23.34 -8.02 -20.05
C PRO A 592 23.24 -7.22 -18.74
N ASN A 593 22.27 -7.60 -17.91
CA ASN A 593 22.24 -7.56 -16.45
C ASN A 593 22.61 -6.24 -15.73
N ALA A 594 21.58 -5.51 -15.29
CA ALA A 594 21.61 -4.79 -14.01
C ALA A 594 20.50 -5.36 -13.12
N SER A 595 20.90 -6.03 -12.05
CA SER A 595 20.04 -6.65 -11.04
C SER A 595 19.16 -5.63 -10.33
N THR A 596 17.84 -5.85 -10.37
CA THR A 596 16.87 -5.21 -9.48
C THR A 596 16.96 -5.82 -8.08
N ALA A 597 17.72 -5.19 -7.19
CA ALA A 597 17.57 -5.34 -5.75
C ALA A 597 18.13 -4.10 -5.03
N ALA A 598 17.29 -3.50 -4.17
CA ALA A 598 17.58 -2.42 -3.23
C ALA A 598 17.86 -1.02 -3.82
N VAL A 599 16.84 -0.15 -3.84
CA VAL A 599 16.75 1.06 -2.97
C VAL A 599 15.27 1.49 -2.96
N LEU A 600 14.53 1.03 -1.95
CA LEU A 600 13.26 1.62 -1.56
C LEU A 600 13.35 1.93 -0.06
N ALA A 601 13.96 3.06 0.27
CA ALA A 601 13.86 3.70 1.59
C ALA A 601 14.46 5.12 1.52
N ALA A 602 13.62 6.12 1.29
CA ALA A 602 13.69 7.45 1.90
C ALA A 602 12.87 8.45 1.09
N THR A 603 11.59 8.59 1.41
CA THR A 603 10.95 9.90 1.63
C THR A 603 9.62 9.62 2.31
N GLY A 604 9.57 9.85 3.62
CA GLY A 604 8.31 9.97 4.33
C GLY A 604 7.65 11.29 3.95
N ALA A 605 6.48 11.21 3.33
CA ALA A 605 5.53 12.29 3.26
C ALA A 605 4.15 11.70 3.52
N THR A 606 3.50 12.19 4.57
CA THR A 606 2.16 11.82 5.02
C THR A 606 1.09 12.27 4.01
N PRO A 607 -0.02 11.54 3.87
CA PRO A 607 -1.15 12.01 3.06
C PRO A 607 -2.12 12.82 3.92
N LEU A 608 -2.43 14.05 3.50
CA LEU A 608 -3.65 14.76 3.88
C LEU A 608 -4.68 14.65 2.74
N PRO A 609 -5.98 14.55 3.03
CA PRO A 609 -6.99 14.12 2.09
C PRO A 609 -7.52 15.27 1.24
N LEU A 610 -7.66 15.02 -0.06
CA LEU A 610 -8.40 15.89 -0.99
C LEU A 610 -9.90 15.72 -0.76
N ALA A 611 -10.51 16.70 -0.09
CA ALA A 611 -11.94 16.93 -0.10
C ALA A 611 -12.29 18.00 -1.14
N ILE A 612 -13.20 17.62 -2.03
CA ILE A 612 -14.13 18.39 -2.84
C ILE A 612 -14.22 19.88 -2.49
N VAL A 613 -13.90 20.76 -3.44
CA VAL A 613 -14.39 22.16 -3.46
C VAL A 613 -14.99 22.48 -4.82
N ALA A 614 -16.21 22.97 -4.72
CA ALA A 614 -17.15 23.34 -5.77
C ALA A 614 -16.66 24.48 -6.68
N MET A 615 -17.09 24.35 -7.95
CA MET A 615 -17.32 25.46 -8.88
C MET A 615 -18.31 26.49 -8.29
N VAL A 616 -17.94 27.78 -8.31
CA VAL A 616 -18.89 28.91 -8.43
C VAL A 616 -18.28 30.01 -9.34
N LEU A 617 -19.16 30.50 -10.22
CA LEU A 617 -19.06 31.47 -11.33
C LEU A 617 -18.60 32.89 -10.93
N ILE A 618 -18.16 33.76 -11.86
CA ILE A 618 -18.93 34.69 -12.74
C ILE A 618 -17.93 35.25 -13.80
N GLY A 619 -18.22 35.50 -15.06
CA GLY A 619 -19.46 35.47 -15.84
C GLY A 619 -19.24 36.02 -17.25
N ALA A 620 -20.28 35.91 -18.09
CA ALA A 620 -20.63 36.75 -19.25
C ALA A 620 -21.57 35.95 -20.16
N GLY A 621 -22.62 36.59 -20.70
CA GLY A 621 -23.21 36.16 -21.98
C GLY A 621 -24.64 35.61 -21.97
N VAL A 622 -25.61 36.53 -21.94
CA VAL A 622 -26.68 36.68 -22.97
C VAL A 622 -27.66 35.51 -23.26
N VAL A 623 -28.92 35.76 -22.83
CA VAL A 623 -30.22 35.64 -23.55
C VAL A 623 -30.61 34.30 -24.20
N LEU A 624 -31.67 33.66 -23.67
CA LEU A 624 -32.97 33.42 -24.34
C LEU A 624 -33.88 32.55 -23.45
N GLN A 625 -35.09 33.03 -23.15
CA GLN A 625 -36.21 32.19 -22.69
C GLN A 625 -36.81 31.43 -23.89
N PRO A 626 -37.53 30.30 -23.69
CA PRO A 626 -38.94 30.37 -23.33
C PRO A 626 -39.43 29.34 -22.28
N ARG A 627 -40.53 29.75 -21.64
CA ARG A 627 -41.45 29.00 -20.78
C ARG A 627 -41.89 27.63 -21.36
N VAL A 628 -41.97 26.58 -20.52
CA VAL A 628 -43.12 25.64 -20.41
C VAL A 628 -43.19 25.06 -18.99
N ARG A 629 -44.42 24.75 -18.56
CA ARG A 629 -44.93 24.42 -17.21
C ARG A 629 -44.72 22.96 -16.74
N ARG A 630 -44.77 22.80 -15.39
CA ARG A 630 -45.40 21.73 -14.55
C ARG A 630 -44.94 20.26 -14.65
N ALA A 631 -44.55 19.71 -13.48
CA ALA A 631 -45.17 18.59 -12.71
C ALA A 631 -44.06 17.88 -11.87
N ILE A 632 -44.05 17.98 -10.52
CA ILE A 632 -44.65 17.04 -9.55
C ILE A 632 -44.33 15.56 -9.85
N PHE A 633 -43.44 14.93 -9.09
CA PHE A 633 -43.76 13.80 -8.20
C PHE A 633 -42.64 13.51 -7.18
N THR A 634 -43.08 13.09 -6.01
CA THR A 634 -42.38 12.76 -4.77
C THR A 634 -42.32 11.23 -4.56
N ARG A 635 -41.43 10.81 -3.65
CA ARG A 635 -41.29 9.48 -2.98
C ARG A 635 -40.61 8.39 -3.81
N HIS A 636 -39.71 7.56 -3.26
CA HIS A 636 -39.48 7.10 -1.88
C HIS A 636 -38.01 7.16 -1.48
#